data_AF-A0A0D9V4H5-F1
#
_entry.id   AF-A0A0D9V4H5-F1
#
_cell.length_a   1.000
_cell.length_b   1.000
_cell.length_c   1.000
_cell.angle_alpha   90.00
_cell.angle_beta   90.00
_cell.angle_gamma   90.00
#
_symmetry.space_group_name_H-M   'P 1'
#
loop_
_entity.id
_entity.type
_entity.pdbx_description
1 polymer ?
#
loop_
_entity_poly.entity_id
_entity_poly.type
_entity_poly.pdbx_seq_one_letter_code
_entity_poly.pdbx_strand_id
1 'polypeptide(L)'
;MVEAERMLLAAALEDPANQRFVLLSDSCVPLYNFSYIYTYLMASPNSFVDSFVDKTEKRYNPNMSPVIPKDKWRKGSQWVTLIRRHAEVVVGDKRVLQVFRRHCKMVVTNALLGRKPSYRRLGFGLRRKQILKGATRMEHDCIPDEHYVQTLFSIKGLENELERRTLTYTSWNQSSDPKDKMTWHPMTFEYETASPAQINLIKGIDHVNYQMEHRTEWCQCNAKSVPCFLFARKFSYSAAMHLLEDGTVGPLKSSLLA
;
A
#
# COMPACT_ATOMS: atom_id res chain seq x y z
N MET A 1 7.06 0.56 8.93
CA MET A 1 5.74 0.23 8.35
C MET A 1 5.45 -1.27 8.44
N VAL A 2 6.09 -2.11 7.62
CA VAL A 2 5.84 -3.58 7.54
C VAL A 2 5.78 -4.28 8.90
N GLU A 3 6.68 -3.96 9.83
CA GLU A 3 6.65 -4.58 11.17
C GLU A 3 5.39 -4.24 11.96
N ALA A 4 4.94 -2.98 11.90
CA ALA A 4 3.73 -2.54 12.58
C ALA A 4 2.50 -3.22 11.98
N GLU A 5 2.41 -3.29 10.64
CA GLU A 5 1.32 -4.01 9.95
C GLU A 5 1.28 -5.49 10.36
N ARG A 6 2.44 -6.14 10.45
CA ARG A 6 2.54 -7.53 10.91
C ARG A 6 2.12 -7.71 12.37
N MET A 7 2.44 -6.75 13.23
CA MET A 7 1.99 -6.78 14.63
C MET A 7 0.47 -6.60 14.73
N LEU A 8 -0.13 -5.72 13.92
CA LEU A 8 -1.58 -5.57 13.83
C LEU A 8 -2.26 -6.86 13.35
N LEU A 9 -1.71 -7.50 12.32
CA LEU A 9 -2.21 -8.80 11.85
C LEU A 9 -2.08 -9.89 12.91
N ALA A 10 -0.96 -9.94 13.63
CA ALA A 10 -0.74 -10.93 14.68
C ALA A 10 -1.76 -10.78 15.81
N ALA A 11 -1.98 -9.55 16.29
CA ALA A 11 -2.99 -9.28 17.32
C ALA A 11 -4.41 -9.63 16.84
N ALA A 12 -4.76 -9.27 15.60
CA ALA A 12 -6.07 -9.61 15.04
C ALA A 12 -6.27 -11.13 14.83
N LEU A 13 -5.20 -11.89 14.59
CA LEU A 13 -5.26 -13.35 14.43
C LEU A 13 -5.52 -14.10 15.75
N GLU A 14 -5.33 -13.47 16.91
CA GLU A 14 -5.63 -14.08 18.21
C GLU A 14 -7.11 -14.46 18.33
N ASP A 15 -8.01 -13.70 17.70
CA ASP A 15 -9.42 -14.06 17.61
C ASP A 15 -9.66 -15.04 16.44
N PRO A 16 -10.12 -16.28 16.70
CA PRO A 16 -10.44 -17.24 15.66
C PRO A 16 -11.63 -16.83 14.78
N ALA A 17 -12.51 -15.92 15.23
CA ALA A 17 -13.62 -15.40 14.45
C ALA A 17 -13.16 -14.45 13.31
N ASN A 18 -11.95 -13.90 13.39
CA ASN A 18 -11.40 -13.04 12.35
C ASN A 18 -10.99 -13.85 11.12
N GLN A 19 -11.79 -13.72 10.05
CA GLN A 19 -11.60 -14.42 8.76
C GLN A 19 -11.11 -13.50 7.62
N ARG A 20 -11.20 -12.18 7.80
CA ARG A 20 -10.79 -11.15 6.83
C ARG A 20 -10.02 -10.05 7.55
N PHE A 21 -8.94 -9.59 6.93
CA PHE A 21 -8.01 -8.62 7.50
C PHE A 21 -7.83 -7.50 6.47
N VAL A 22 -8.31 -6.30 6.79
CA VAL A 22 -8.25 -5.14 5.89
C VAL A 22 -7.36 -4.08 6.54
N LEU A 23 -6.34 -3.61 5.83
CA LEU A 23 -5.55 -2.46 6.28
C LEU A 23 -6.23 -1.16 5.83
N LEU A 24 -6.35 -0.20 6.75
CA LEU A 24 -6.89 1.14 6.52
C LEU A 24 -6.06 2.17 7.32
N SER A 25 -6.12 3.45 6.93
CA SER A 25 -5.62 4.58 7.74
C SER A 25 -6.76 5.49 8.19
N ASP A 26 -6.42 6.42 9.08
CA ASP A 26 -7.25 7.55 9.51
C ASP A 26 -7.87 8.37 8.37
N SER A 27 -7.22 8.38 7.21
CA SER A 27 -7.64 9.10 6.02
C SER A 27 -8.39 8.25 4.98
N CYS A 28 -8.79 7.03 5.34
CA CYS A 28 -9.61 6.16 4.50
C CYS A 28 -11.09 6.36 4.85
N VAL A 29 -11.94 6.34 3.83
CA VAL A 29 -13.40 6.32 4.01
C VAL A 29 -13.98 5.06 3.35
N PRO A 30 -15.01 4.42 3.95
CA PRO A 30 -15.76 3.40 3.23
C PRO A 30 -16.48 4.03 2.03
N LEU A 31 -16.76 3.25 1.00
CA LEU A 31 -17.63 3.67 -0.11
C LEU A 31 -19.06 3.13 0.07
N TYR A 32 -19.21 2.02 0.79
CA TYR A 32 -20.48 1.33 0.99
C TYR A 32 -20.76 1.13 2.48
N ASN A 33 -21.99 0.78 2.82
CA ASN A 33 -22.32 0.41 4.19
C ASN A 33 -21.61 -0.89 4.62
N PHE A 34 -21.54 -1.11 5.94
CA PHE A 34 -20.86 -2.27 6.51
C PHE A 34 -21.42 -3.61 6.00
N SER A 35 -22.75 -3.75 5.88
CA SER A 35 -23.38 -4.99 5.43
C SER A 35 -22.94 -5.38 4.01
N TYR A 36 -22.84 -4.40 3.11
CA TYR A 36 -22.36 -4.61 1.76
C TYR A 36 -20.89 -5.02 1.74
N ILE A 37 -20.04 -4.27 2.45
CA ILE A 37 -18.59 -4.55 2.54
C ILE A 37 -18.36 -5.95 3.12
N TYR A 38 -19.04 -6.29 4.22
CA TYR A 38 -18.96 -7.59 4.85
C TYR A 38 -19.35 -8.71 3.88
N THR A 39 -20.51 -8.57 3.22
CA THR A 39 -21.00 -9.58 2.26
C THR A 39 -20.02 -9.76 1.10
N TYR A 40 -19.51 -8.65 0.55
CA TYR A 40 -18.52 -8.67 -0.54
C TYR A 40 -17.26 -9.44 -0.11
N LEU A 41 -16.68 -9.08 1.04
CA LEU A 41 -15.44 -9.67 1.52
C LEU A 41 -15.60 -11.15 1.86
N MET A 42 -16.72 -11.52 2.49
CA MET A 42 -17.00 -12.89 2.90
C MET A 42 -17.36 -13.81 1.73
N ALA A 43 -17.95 -13.27 0.66
CA ALA A 43 -18.27 -14.03 -0.55
C ALA A 43 -17.05 -14.36 -1.41
N SER A 44 -15.97 -13.57 -1.34
CA SER A 44 -14.74 -13.82 -2.07
C SER A 44 -13.88 -14.89 -1.37
N PRO A 45 -13.40 -15.94 -2.07
CA PRO A 45 -12.46 -16.90 -1.50
C PRO A 45 -11.01 -16.41 -1.49
N ASN A 46 -10.72 -15.31 -2.20
CA ASN A 46 -9.37 -14.82 -2.49
C ASN A 46 -8.99 -13.62 -1.62
N SER A 47 -7.68 -13.42 -1.42
CA SER A 47 -7.15 -12.14 -0.91
C SER A 47 -7.09 -11.10 -2.03
N PHE A 48 -7.21 -9.82 -1.69
CA PHE A 48 -7.04 -8.71 -2.62
C PHE A 48 -5.69 -8.05 -2.35
N VAL A 49 -4.72 -8.35 -3.22
CA VAL A 49 -3.36 -7.87 -3.12
C VAL A 49 -2.96 -7.37 -4.49
N ASP A 50 -2.85 -6.05 -4.60
CA ASP A 50 -2.25 -5.46 -5.77
C ASP A 50 -0.81 -5.96 -5.92
N SER A 51 -0.46 -6.51 -7.08
CA SER A 51 0.81 -7.19 -7.32
C SER A 51 1.13 -7.19 -8.80
N PHE A 52 2.25 -6.60 -9.20
CA PHE A 52 2.73 -6.52 -10.58
C PHE A 52 4.26 -6.45 -10.67
N VAL A 53 4.76 -6.69 -11.88
CA VAL A 53 6.18 -6.49 -12.20
C VAL A 53 6.37 -5.09 -12.76
N ASP A 54 7.12 -4.26 -12.03
CA ASP A 54 7.55 -2.96 -12.50
C ASP A 54 8.91 -3.08 -13.21
N LYS A 55 8.90 -2.93 -14.55
CA LYS A 55 10.12 -3.06 -15.38
C LYS A 55 11.01 -1.80 -15.34
N THR A 56 10.49 -0.65 -14.91
CA THR A 56 11.25 0.62 -14.89
C THR A 56 11.86 0.88 -13.51
N GLU A 57 11.35 0.22 -12.47
CA GLU A 57 11.82 0.30 -11.08
C GLU A 57 13.24 -0.24 -10.89
N LYS A 58 14.08 0.54 -10.19
CA LYS A 58 15.48 0.18 -9.87
C LYS A 58 15.71 -0.13 -8.38
N ARG A 59 14.63 -0.34 -7.62
CA ARG A 59 14.66 -0.55 -6.16
C ARG A 59 15.13 -1.92 -5.70
N TYR A 60 15.10 -2.92 -6.57
CA TYR A 60 15.57 -4.27 -6.22
C TYR A 60 17.07 -4.26 -5.94
N ASN A 61 17.46 -4.67 -4.72
CA ASN A 61 18.85 -4.86 -4.33
C ASN A 61 19.33 -6.29 -4.68
N PRO A 62 20.37 -6.45 -5.53
CA PRO A 62 20.87 -7.78 -5.92
C PRO A 62 21.32 -8.68 -4.77
N ASN A 63 21.71 -8.10 -3.63
CA ASN A 63 22.13 -8.87 -2.44
C ASN A 63 20.96 -9.56 -1.72
N MET A 64 19.71 -9.32 -2.13
CA MET A 64 18.55 -10.05 -1.61
C MET A 64 18.44 -11.47 -2.20
N SER A 65 19.10 -11.72 -3.33
CA SER A 65 19.26 -13.06 -3.90
C SER A 65 20.18 -13.92 -3.02
N PRO A 66 19.95 -15.24 -2.87
CA PRO A 66 18.91 -16.04 -3.55
C PRO A 66 17.57 -16.11 -2.80
N VAL A 67 17.47 -15.52 -1.60
CA VAL A 67 16.26 -15.65 -0.77
C VAL A 67 15.06 -14.94 -1.40
N ILE A 68 15.29 -13.77 -2.00
CA ILE A 68 14.33 -13.05 -2.83
C ILE A 68 14.94 -12.97 -4.23
N PRO A 69 14.63 -13.92 -5.13
CA PRO A 69 15.04 -13.83 -6.52
C PRO A 69 14.43 -12.61 -7.22
N LYS A 70 15.14 -12.06 -8.23
CA LYS A 70 14.67 -10.86 -8.95
C LYS A 70 13.35 -11.09 -9.69
N ASP A 71 13.13 -12.28 -10.23
CA ASP A 71 11.90 -12.69 -10.91
C ASP A 71 10.70 -12.83 -9.97
N LYS A 72 10.94 -12.92 -8.66
CA LYS A 72 9.91 -12.94 -7.61
C LYS A 72 9.66 -11.58 -6.96
N TRP A 73 10.44 -10.56 -7.31
CA TRP A 73 10.21 -9.20 -6.87
C TRP A 73 8.89 -8.68 -7.46
N ARG A 74 8.00 -8.22 -6.60
CA ARG A 74 6.68 -7.68 -6.97
C ARG A 74 6.46 -6.34 -6.31
N LYS A 75 5.76 -5.45 -7.00
CA LYS A 75 5.29 -4.14 -6.51
C LYS A 75 3.79 -4.16 -6.38
N GLY A 76 3.24 -3.37 -5.48
CA GLY A 76 1.82 -3.04 -5.46
C GLY A 76 1.45 -2.10 -4.32
N SER A 77 0.16 -1.84 -4.17
CA SER A 77 -0.37 -1.07 -3.06
C SER A 77 -0.04 -1.67 -1.69
N GLN A 78 0.31 -0.83 -0.73
CA GLN A 78 0.39 -1.16 0.69
C GLN A 78 -0.97 -1.66 1.25
N TRP A 79 -2.09 -1.18 0.69
CA TRP A 79 -3.44 -1.46 1.17
C TRP A 79 -3.93 -2.83 0.70
N VAL A 80 -3.62 -3.86 1.49
CA VAL A 80 -4.03 -5.24 1.22
C VAL A 80 -5.29 -5.64 1.99
N THR A 81 -6.04 -6.60 1.44
CA THR A 81 -7.09 -7.33 2.15
C THR A 81 -6.79 -8.82 2.11
N LEU A 82 -6.62 -9.44 3.28
CA LEU A 82 -6.19 -10.83 3.40
C LEU A 82 -7.29 -11.72 3.97
N ILE A 83 -7.39 -12.93 3.43
CA ILE A 83 -8.03 -14.05 4.14
C ILE A 83 -7.12 -14.55 5.27
N ARG A 84 -7.69 -15.22 6.27
CA ARG A 84 -6.96 -15.67 7.46
C ARG A 84 -5.67 -16.45 7.15
N ARG A 85 -5.74 -17.47 6.29
CA ARG A 85 -4.55 -18.27 5.93
C ARG A 85 -3.40 -17.44 5.36
N HIS A 86 -3.71 -16.38 4.61
CA HIS A 86 -2.71 -15.48 4.04
C HIS A 86 -2.15 -14.51 5.09
N ALA A 87 -2.96 -14.06 6.04
CA ALA A 87 -2.47 -13.29 7.18
C ALA A 87 -1.50 -14.12 8.05
N GLU A 88 -1.79 -15.40 8.29
CA GLU A 88 -0.91 -16.33 9.00
C GLU A 88 0.43 -16.52 8.27
N VAL A 89 0.43 -16.60 6.94
CA VAL A 89 1.67 -16.64 6.12
C VAL A 89 2.50 -15.36 6.32
N VAL A 90 1.86 -14.19 6.31
CA VAL A 90 2.52 -12.89 6.49
C VAL A 90 3.14 -12.75 7.88
N VAL A 91 2.40 -13.13 8.92
CA VAL A 91 2.84 -13.08 10.32
C VAL A 91 3.91 -14.14 10.61
N GLY A 92 3.79 -15.32 10.03
CA GLY A 92 4.72 -16.44 10.20
C GLY A 92 6.05 -16.30 9.44
N ASP A 93 6.13 -15.44 8.42
CA ASP A 93 7.38 -15.25 7.67
C ASP A 93 8.48 -14.66 8.56
N LYS A 94 9.66 -15.26 8.59
CA LYS A 94 10.85 -14.63 9.20
C LYS A 94 11.94 -14.38 8.16
N ARG A 95 11.91 -15.13 7.06
CA ARG A 95 13.03 -15.26 6.12
C ARG A 95 13.03 -14.09 5.14
N VAL A 96 11.89 -13.79 4.53
CA VAL A 96 11.76 -12.68 3.57
C VAL A 96 11.89 -11.35 4.31
N LEU A 97 11.21 -11.18 5.45
CA LEU A 97 11.30 -9.97 6.27
C LEU A 97 12.74 -9.66 6.71
N GLN A 98 13.51 -10.67 7.13
CA GLN A 98 14.90 -10.45 7.54
C GLN A 98 15.77 -9.92 6.38
N VAL A 99 15.50 -10.35 5.15
CA VAL A 99 16.22 -9.87 3.96
C VAL A 99 15.83 -8.42 3.67
N PHE A 100 14.54 -8.08 3.69
CA PHE A 100 14.09 -6.68 3.60
C PHE A 100 14.75 -5.81 4.68
N ARG A 101 14.76 -6.23 5.96
CA ARG A 101 15.43 -5.51 7.06
C ARG A 101 16.92 -5.25 6.81
N ARG A 102 17.61 -6.20 6.18
CA ARG A 102 19.06 -6.10 5.92
C ARG A 102 19.37 -5.19 4.74
N HIS A 103 18.57 -5.25 3.68
CA HIS A 103 18.91 -4.70 2.36
C HIS A 103 18.05 -3.53 1.90
N CYS A 104 16.88 -3.33 2.52
CA CYS A 104 15.95 -2.24 2.25
C CYS A 104 15.97 -1.26 3.42
N LYS A 105 16.98 -0.40 3.43
CA LYS A 105 17.15 0.64 4.44
C LYS A 105 16.74 1.98 3.84
N MET A 106 15.89 2.70 4.56
CA MET A 106 15.50 4.05 4.18
C MET A 106 16.76 4.90 4.02
N VAL A 107 16.97 5.45 2.84
CA VAL A 107 18.03 6.44 2.66
C VAL A 107 17.55 7.72 3.34
N VAL A 108 17.99 7.93 4.58
CA VAL A 108 17.94 9.27 5.16
C VAL A 108 18.98 10.09 4.42
N THR A 109 18.62 10.56 3.23
CA THR A 109 19.45 11.53 2.52
C THR A 109 19.62 12.74 3.43
N ASN A 110 20.79 13.40 3.38
CA ASN A 110 21.02 14.66 4.08
C ASN A 110 19.97 15.75 3.75
N ALA A 111 19.13 15.53 2.72
CA ALA A 111 17.98 16.36 2.38
C ALA A 111 16.86 16.30 3.44
N LEU A 112 16.64 15.17 4.11
CA LEU A 112 15.67 15.04 5.21
C LEU A 112 16.16 15.64 6.53
N LEU A 113 17.48 15.65 6.75
CA LEU A 113 18.09 16.13 8.00
C LEU A 113 18.40 17.64 8.01
N GLY A 114 18.18 18.37 6.90
CA GLY A 114 18.47 19.81 6.79
C GLY A 114 19.92 20.21 7.10
N ARG A 115 20.81 19.26 7.39
CA ARG A 115 22.19 19.50 7.80
C ARG A 115 23.05 19.64 6.56
N LYS A 116 23.32 20.89 6.18
CA LYS A 116 24.51 21.19 5.36
C LYS A 116 25.73 20.71 6.16
N PRO A 117 26.62 19.87 5.61
CA PRO A 117 27.84 19.51 6.30
C PRO A 117 28.67 20.78 6.51
N SER A 118 28.88 21.19 7.76
CA SER A 118 29.77 22.28 8.12
C SER A 118 31.21 21.85 7.85
N TYR A 119 31.71 22.18 6.66
CA TYR A 119 33.12 22.07 6.32
C TYR A 119 33.85 23.33 6.81
N ARG A 120 33.95 23.51 8.13
CA ARG A 120 34.93 24.42 8.71
C ARG A 120 35.59 23.82 9.93
N ARG A 121 36.92 23.70 9.82
CA ARG A 121 37.94 23.51 10.86
C ARG A 121 37.96 22.14 11.55
N LEU A 122 38.84 21.28 11.03
CA LEU A 122 39.90 20.66 11.84
C LEU A 122 40.99 20.17 10.90
N GLY A 123 42.04 20.98 10.77
CA GLY A 123 43.26 20.58 10.10
C GLY A 123 43.95 19.53 10.93
N PHE A 124 44.00 18.30 10.44
CA PHE A 124 45.06 17.31 10.70
C PHE A 124 44.95 16.28 9.58
N GLY A 125 45.76 16.47 8.54
CA GLY A 125 45.96 15.45 7.52
C GLY A 125 46.77 14.32 8.12
N LEU A 126 46.12 13.18 8.44
CA LEU A 126 46.72 11.84 8.59
C LEU A 126 45.67 10.85 9.14
N ARG A 127 44.61 10.56 8.38
CA ARG A 127 43.79 9.31 8.49
C ARG A 127 42.73 9.17 7.37
N ARG A 128 42.99 9.78 6.21
CA ARG A 128 42.00 9.96 5.13
C ARG A 128 41.65 8.68 4.33
N LYS A 129 42.45 7.61 4.41
CA LYS A 129 42.25 6.39 3.59
C LYS A 129 41.58 5.21 4.29
N GLN A 130 41.48 5.20 5.62
CA GLN A 130 40.86 4.08 6.35
C GLN A 130 39.40 4.33 6.74
N ILE A 131 38.98 5.58 6.94
CA ILE A 131 37.58 5.91 7.28
C ILE A 131 36.69 5.95 6.03
N LEU A 132 37.26 6.22 4.84
CA LEU A 132 36.49 6.31 3.59
C LEU A 132 36.16 4.96 2.92
N LYS A 133 36.71 3.84 3.40
CA LYS A 133 36.41 2.50 2.86
C LYS A 133 35.22 1.81 3.52
N GLY A 134 34.70 2.36 4.63
CA GLY A 134 33.59 1.77 5.39
C GLY A 134 32.22 2.39 5.14
N ALA A 135 32.12 3.47 4.36
CA ALA A 135 30.95 4.36 4.36
C ALA A 135 30.38 4.68 2.97
N THR A 136 30.33 3.70 2.06
CA THR A 136 29.56 3.79 0.81
C THR A 136 28.76 2.52 0.53
N ARG A 137 28.13 1.93 1.56
CA ARG A 137 26.89 1.19 1.29
C ARG A 137 25.82 2.25 1.06
N MET A 138 25.59 2.62 -0.20
CA MET A 138 24.36 3.32 -0.58
C MET A 138 23.22 2.49 0.00
N GLU A 139 22.56 2.99 1.03
CA GLU A 139 21.33 2.40 1.53
C GLU A 139 20.35 2.37 0.36
N HIS A 140 19.63 1.26 0.17
CA HIS A 140 18.69 1.11 -0.94
C HIS A 140 17.28 1.23 -0.35
N ASP A 141 16.58 2.31 -0.69
CA ASP A 141 15.20 2.48 -0.28
C ASP A 141 14.28 1.68 -1.22
N CYS A 142 13.87 0.50 -0.73
CA CYS A 142 13.00 -0.37 -1.48
C CYS A 142 11.50 -0.05 -1.33
N ILE A 143 11.09 0.84 -0.43
CA ILE A 143 9.68 0.97 0.02
C ILE A 143 9.09 -0.40 0.39
N PRO A 144 9.53 -1.00 1.50
CA PRO A 144 9.19 -2.38 1.83
C PRO A 144 7.68 -2.63 1.96
N ASP A 145 6.90 -1.63 2.33
CA ASP A 145 5.43 -1.66 2.47
C ASP A 145 4.68 -1.80 1.14
N GLU A 146 5.28 -1.42 0.01
CA GLU A 146 4.71 -1.60 -1.35
C GLU A 146 5.26 -2.85 -2.07
N HIS A 147 6.09 -3.65 -1.39
CA HIS A 147 6.79 -4.77 -2.02
C HIS A 147 6.77 -6.07 -1.22
N TYR A 148 6.76 -6.00 0.11
CA TYR A 148 6.99 -7.16 0.98
C TYR A 148 5.92 -8.24 0.85
N VAL A 149 4.63 -7.88 0.97
CA VAL A 149 3.53 -8.86 0.95
C VAL A 149 3.42 -9.53 -0.42
N GLN A 150 3.49 -8.73 -1.48
CA GLN A 150 3.44 -9.17 -2.87
C GLN A 150 4.59 -10.14 -3.19
N THR A 151 5.80 -9.75 -2.81
CA THR A 151 7.00 -10.56 -3.04
C THR A 151 6.96 -11.85 -2.21
N LEU A 152 6.49 -11.78 -0.97
CA LEU A 152 6.32 -12.98 -0.13
C LEU A 152 5.36 -13.98 -0.79
N PHE A 153 4.20 -13.55 -1.28
CA PHE A 153 3.26 -14.44 -1.94
C PHE A 153 3.77 -15.00 -3.27
N SER A 154 4.52 -14.22 -4.05
CA SER A 154 5.18 -14.75 -5.26
C SER A 154 6.25 -15.81 -4.96
N ILE A 155 7.04 -15.62 -3.88
CA ILE A 155 8.01 -16.61 -3.40
C ILE A 155 7.30 -17.88 -2.90
N LYS A 156 6.14 -17.74 -2.25
CA LYS A 156 5.36 -18.86 -1.71
C LYS A 156 4.51 -19.57 -2.78
N GLY A 157 4.42 -19.03 -4.00
CA GLY A 157 3.61 -19.60 -5.07
C GLY A 157 2.09 -19.41 -4.86
N LEU A 158 1.70 -18.41 -4.06
CA LEU A 158 0.29 -18.16 -3.69
C LEU A 158 -0.40 -17.17 -4.63
N GLU A 159 0.23 -16.76 -5.74
CA GLU A 159 -0.30 -15.75 -6.66
C GLU A 159 -1.66 -16.15 -7.28
N ASN A 160 -1.93 -17.45 -7.43
CA ASN A 160 -3.20 -17.97 -7.96
C ASN A 160 -4.37 -17.89 -6.96
N GLU A 161 -4.10 -17.55 -5.70
CA GLU A 161 -5.10 -17.37 -4.64
C GLU A 161 -5.40 -15.88 -4.36
N LEU A 162 -4.87 -14.99 -5.21
CA LEU A 162 -4.99 -13.54 -5.08
C LEU A 162 -5.81 -12.97 -6.23
N GLU A 163 -6.71 -12.05 -5.88
CA GLU A 163 -7.14 -11.00 -6.79
C GLU A 163 -6.02 -9.98 -6.88
N ARG A 164 -5.39 -9.85 -8.06
CA ARG A 164 -4.25 -8.95 -8.31
C ARG A 164 -4.68 -7.48 -8.40
N ARG A 165 -5.33 -6.98 -7.35
CA ARG A 165 -5.82 -5.61 -7.16
C ARG A 165 -6.03 -5.28 -5.67
N THR A 166 -6.03 -3.99 -5.34
CA THR A 166 -6.44 -3.49 -4.02
C THR A 166 -7.93 -3.13 -4.01
N LEU A 167 -8.56 -3.16 -2.84
CA LEU A 167 -9.92 -2.65 -2.62
C LEU A 167 -9.96 -1.18 -2.19
N THR A 168 -8.80 -0.52 -2.09
CA THR A 168 -8.70 0.88 -1.67
C THR A 168 -8.32 1.77 -2.85
N TYR A 169 -9.25 2.61 -3.28
CA TYR A 169 -9.02 3.59 -4.33
C TYR A 169 -8.04 4.68 -3.87
N THR A 170 -7.08 5.03 -4.73
CA THR A 170 -6.17 6.17 -4.54
C THR A 170 -6.19 7.06 -5.77
N SER A 171 -6.45 8.34 -5.59
CA SER A 171 -6.26 9.33 -6.65
C SER A 171 -4.82 9.84 -6.65
N TRP A 172 -4.17 9.79 -7.80
CA TRP A 172 -2.84 10.36 -8.01
C TRP A 172 -2.96 11.55 -8.95
N ASN A 173 -2.19 12.61 -8.71
CA ASN A 173 -2.18 13.74 -9.62
C ASN A 173 -1.62 13.27 -10.96
N GLN A 174 -2.49 13.17 -11.98
CA GLN A 174 -2.11 12.85 -13.35
C GLN A 174 -1.83 14.13 -14.16
N SER A 175 -1.28 15.16 -13.53
CA SER A 175 -0.94 16.38 -14.26
C SER A 175 0.02 16.04 -15.40
N SER A 176 -0.39 16.40 -16.60
CA SER A 176 0.41 16.33 -17.81
C SER A 176 1.42 17.49 -17.91
N ASP A 177 1.41 18.45 -16.96
CA ASP A 177 2.37 19.54 -16.91
C ASP A 177 3.70 19.06 -16.31
N PRO A 178 4.83 19.11 -17.06
CA PRO A 178 6.16 18.75 -16.56
C PRO A 178 6.61 19.56 -15.34
N LYS A 179 5.97 20.70 -15.05
CA LYS A 179 6.26 21.55 -13.87
C LYS A 179 5.53 21.12 -12.63
N ASP A 180 4.44 20.35 -12.75
CA ASP A 180 3.78 19.77 -11.60
C ASP A 180 4.67 18.68 -11.02
N LYS A 181 5.19 18.96 -9.83
CA LYS A 181 6.07 18.02 -9.13
C LYS A 181 5.29 16.73 -8.89
N MET A 182 5.73 15.64 -9.50
CA MET A 182 5.27 14.29 -9.19
C MET A 182 5.30 14.11 -7.67
N THR A 183 4.12 14.08 -7.04
CA THR A 183 4.04 13.90 -5.59
C THR A 183 4.24 12.44 -5.26
N TRP A 184 5.10 12.16 -4.29
CA TRP A 184 5.32 10.81 -3.74
C TRP A 184 4.11 10.26 -2.96
N HIS A 185 3.04 11.05 -2.87
CA HIS A 185 1.82 10.73 -2.15
C HIS A 185 0.61 11.00 -3.03
N PRO A 186 -0.48 10.23 -2.85
CA PRO A 186 -1.74 10.46 -3.54
C PRO A 186 -2.34 11.81 -3.12
N MET A 187 -3.22 12.34 -3.98
CA MET A 187 -3.95 13.57 -3.69
C MET A 187 -4.86 13.39 -2.47
N THR A 188 -5.02 14.48 -1.72
CA THR A 188 -5.98 14.55 -0.62
C THR A 188 -7.26 15.20 -1.12
N PHE A 189 -8.38 14.49 -1.02
CA PHE A 189 -9.71 15.05 -1.22
C PHE A 189 -10.01 15.97 -0.05
N GLU A 190 -10.13 17.26 -0.36
CA GLU A 190 -10.64 18.29 0.53
C GLU A 190 -12.15 18.42 0.41
N TYR A 191 -12.77 19.18 1.33
CA TYR A 191 -14.21 19.34 1.46
C TYR A 191 -14.91 19.59 0.11
N GLU A 192 -14.41 20.53 -0.68
CA GLU A 192 -14.99 20.95 -1.96
C GLU A 192 -14.86 19.87 -3.04
N THR A 193 -13.85 19.00 -2.93
CA THR A 193 -13.56 17.95 -3.92
C THR A 193 -14.17 16.59 -3.55
N ALA A 194 -14.56 16.40 -2.28
CA ALA A 194 -15.24 15.21 -1.79
C ALA A 194 -16.76 15.28 -1.99
N SER A 195 -17.20 15.56 -3.22
CA SER A 195 -18.62 15.65 -3.55
C SER A 195 -19.28 14.27 -3.71
N PRO A 196 -20.60 14.14 -3.47
CA PRO A 196 -21.33 12.90 -3.72
C PRO A 196 -21.20 12.40 -5.18
N ALA A 197 -21.16 13.33 -6.14
CA ALA A 197 -20.93 13.00 -7.55
C ALA A 197 -19.56 12.33 -7.75
N GLN A 198 -18.50 12.87 -7.15
CA GLN A 198 -17.16 12.30 -7.20
C GLN A 198 -17.11 10.90 -6.57
N ILE A 199 -17.78 10.71 -5.43
CA ILE A 199 -17.85 9.38 -4.79
C ILE A 199 -18.60 8.38 -5.67
N ASN A 200 -19.68 8.78 -6.32
CA ASN A 200 -20.41 7.91 -7.25
C ASN A 200 -19.58 7.55 -8.49
N LEU A 201 -18.72 8.46 -8.99
CA LEU A 201 -17.76 8.13 -10.04
C LEU A 201 -16.76 7.06 -9.60
N ILE A 202 -16.23 7.17 -8.37
CA ILE A 202 -15.31 6.16 -7.80
C ILE A 202 -16.03 4.81 -7.65
N LYS A 203 -17.27 4.81 -7.16
CA LYS A 203 -18.11 3.61 -7.01
C LYS A 203 -18.38 2.91 -8.35
N GLY A 204 -18.48 3.68 -9.44
CA GLY A 204 -18.74 3.19 -10.78
C GLY A 204 -17.54 2.53 -11.46
N ILE A 205 -16.36 2.50 -10.84
CA ILE A 205 -15.18 1.85 -11.41
C ILE A 205 -15.33 0.33 -11.35
N ASP A 206 -15.36 -0.31 -12.52
CA ASP A 206 -15.55 -1.74 -12.73
C ASP A 206 -14.31 -2.47 -13.25
N HIS A 207 -13.22 -1.75 -13.55
CA HIS A 207 -11.94 -2.32 -13.94
C HIS A 207 -10.74 -1.53 -13.40
N VAL A 208 -9.58 -2.21 -13.32
CA VAL A 208 -8.28 -1.62 -12.95
C VAL A 208 -7.29 -1.79 -14.09
N ASN A 209 -6.59 -0.71 -14.45
CA ASN A 209 -5.61 -0.70 -15.53
C ASN A 209 -4.17 -0.71 -15.00
N TYR A 210 -3.42 -1.73 -15.40
CA TYR A 210 -2.02 -1.94 -15.06
C TYR A 210 -1.14 -1.57 -16.26
N GLN A 211 -0.83 -0.28 -16.38
CA GLN A 211 -0.06 0.27 -17.50
C GLN A 211 1.28 -0.45 -17.73
N MET A 212 1.99 -0.79 -16.65
CA MET A 212 3.31 -1.46 -16.74
C MET A 212 3.22 -2.88 -17.34
N GLU A 213 2.09 -3.55 -17.19
CA GLU A 213 1.84 -4.89 -17.70
C GLU A 213 0.94 -4.89 -18.95
N HIS A 214 0.46 -3.73 -19.39
CA HIS A 214 -0.57 -3.60 -20.44
C HIS A 214 -1.78 -4.52 -20.19
N ARG A 215 -2.19 -4.59 -18.92
CA ARG A 215 -3.23 -5.52 -18.43
C ARG A 215 -4.41 -4.72 -17.87
N THR A 216 -5.62 -5.16 -18.20
CA THR A 216 -6.86 -4.65 -17.62
C THR A 216 -7.54 -5.78 -16.88
N GLU A 217 -7.86 -5.55 -15.61
CA GLU A 217 -8.58 -6.49 -14.76
C GLU A 217 -9.99 -5.99 -14.51
N TRP A 218 -10.98 -6.76 -14.96
CA TRP A 218 -12.38 -6.49 -14.69
C TRP A 218 -12.75 -7.07 -13.32
N CYS A 219 -13.34 -6.25 -12.46
CA CYS A 219 -13.63 -6.63 -11.09
C CYS A 219 -14.85 -7.55 -11.04
N GLN A 220 -14.59 -8.83 -10.78
CA GLN A 220 -15.62 -9.86 -10.73
C GLN A 220 -15.52 -10.65 -9.43
N CYS A 221 -16.66 -11.15 -8.97
CA CYS A 221 -16.75 -12.15 -7.91
C CYS A 221 -17.71 -13.24 -8.36
N ASN A 222 -17.23 -14.48 -8.48
CA ASN A 222 -18.01 -15.62 -8.99
C ASN A 222 -18.72 -15.31 -10.33
N ALA A 223 -17.98 -14.75 -11.30
CA ALA A 223 -18.45 -14.33 -12.62
C ALA A 223 -19.52 -13.20 -12.63
N LYS A 224 -19.84 -12.60 -11.48
CA LYS A 224 -20.67 -11.40 -11.41
C LYS A 224 -19.80 -10.14 -11.37
N SER A 225 -20.17 -9.13 -12.14
CA SER A 225 -19.55 -7.81 -12.06
C SER A 225 -19.78 -7.22 -10.67
N VAL A 226 -18.71 -6.71 -10.07
CA VAL A 226 -18.72 -6.07 -8.75
C VAL A 226 -17.83 -4.83 -8.77
N PRO A 227 -18.09 -3.83 -7.91
CA PRO A 227 -17.22 -2.66 -7.80
C PRO A 227 -15.78 -3.06 -7.48
N CYS A 228 -14.82 -2.33 -8.05
CA CYS A 228 -13.40 -2.57 -7.80
C CYS A 228 -12.93 -2.13 -6.41
N PHE A 229 -13.55 -1.09 -5.86
CA PHE A 229 -13.10 -0.48 -4.61
C PHE A 229 -14.22 -0.49 -3.58
N LEU A 230 -13.87 -0.82 -2.34
CA LEU A 230 -14.76 -0.73 -1.18
C LEU A 230 -14.41 0.45 -0.27
N PHE A 231 -13.18 0.95 -0.40
CA PHE A 231 -12.65 2.07 0.36
C PHE A 231 -11.99 3.07 -0.58
N ALA A 232 -11.84 4.31 -0.13
CA ALA A 232 -11.10 5.34 -0.86
C ALA A 232 -10.21 6.15 0.08
N ARG A 233 -9.11 6.67 -0.47
CA ARG A 233 -8.16 7.56 0.20
C ARG A 233 -7.50 8.52 -0.82
N LYS A 234 -6.92 9.64 -0.40
CA LYS A 234 -6.78 10.18 0.97
C LYS A 234 -7.82 11.26 1.20
N PHE A 235 -8.55 11.24 2.31
CA PHE A 235 -9.49 12.30 2.66
C PHE A 235 -8.95 13.13 3.82
N SER A 236 -9.16 14.45 3.78
CA SER A 236 -9.00 15.29 4.97
C SER A 236 -10.14 15.01 5.94
N TYR A 237 -9.97 15.42 7.20
CA TYR A 237 -10.98 15.19 8.23
C TYR A 237 -12.33 15.83 7.87
N SER A 238 -12.31 17.08 7.38
CA SER A 238 -13.52 17.80 6.95
C SER A 238 -14.22 17.10 5.80
N ALA A 239 -13.47 16.63 4.80
CA ALA A 239 -14.01 15.87 3.68
C ALA A 239 -14.63 14.53 4.12
N ALA A 240 -13.98 13.80 5.03
CA ALA A 240 -14.50 12.54 5.54
C ALA A 240 -15.79 12.74 6.35
N MET A 241 -15.85 13.76 7.22
CA MET A 241 -17.05 14.06 8.02
C MET A 241 -18.22 14.48 7.12
N HIS A 242 -17.97 15.32 6.11
CA HIS A 242 -18.98 15.73 5.13
C HIS A 242 -19.64 14.51 4.46
N LEU A 243 -18.85 13.53 4.01
CA LEU A 243 -19.37 12.33 3.35
C LEU A 243 -20.22 11.43 4.28
N LEU A 244 -19.88 11.40 5.57
CA LEU A 244 -20.61 10.63 6.58
C LEU A 244 -21.93 11.32 6.96
N GLU A 245 -21.93 12.65 7.13
CA GLU A 245 -23.12 13.43 7.47
C GLU A 245 -24.13 13.49 6.32
N ASP A 246 -23.64 13.64 5.09
CA ASP A 246 -24.47 13.65 3.89
C ASP A 246 -25.05 12.28 3.55
N GLY A 247 -24.56 11.21 4.19
CA GLY A 247 -25.07 9.87 3.94
C GLY A 247 -24.63 9.21 2.65
N THR A 248 -23.65 9.82 1.99
CA THR A 248 -23.08 9.30 0.74
C THR A 248 -22.36 7.97 1.00
N VAL A 249 -21.93 7.75 2.25
CA VAL A 249 -21.22 6.58 2.74
C VAL A 249 -21.95 6.03 3.97
N GLY A 250 -22.59 4.86 3.87
CA GLY A 250 -23.28 4.21 5.01
C GLY A 250 -24.73 4.69 5.24
N PRO A 251 -25.46 4.13 6.23
CA PRO A 251 -26.84 4.52 6.51
C PRO A 251 -26.93 5.94 7.07
N LEU A 252 -27.97 6.66 6.67
CA LEU A 252 -28.21 8.08 6.92
C LEU A 252 -28.86 8.41 8.27
N LYS A 253 -28.36 9.52 8.83
CA LYS A 253 -28.97 10.51 9.74
C LYS A 253 -29.55 10.02 11.08
N SER A 254 -28.90 10.49 12.14
CA SER A 254 -29.32 10.47 13.55
C SER A 254 -30.59 11.29 13.86
N SER A 255 -31.57 11.31 12.96
CA SER A 255 -32.85 12.02 13.13
C SER A 255 -34.07 11.08 13.12
N LEU A 256 -33.89 9.79 13.40
CA LEU A 256 -34.98 8.81 13.60
C LEU A 256 -35.01 8.22 15.02
N LEU A 257 -34.37 8.90 15.98
CA LEU A 257 -34.54 8.64 17.41
C LEU A 257 -34.98 9.93 18.11
N ALA A 258 -36.19 10.37 17.81
CA ALA A 258 -36.99 11.28 18.61
C ALA A 258 -38.43 10.76 18.63
#